data_AF-A0A7W0T8T6-F1
#
_entry.id   AF-A0A7W0T8T6-F1
#
_cell.length_a   1.000
_cell.length_b   1.000
_cell.length_c   1.000
_cell.angle_alpha   90.00
_cell.angle_beta   90.00
_cell.angle_gamma   90.00
#
_symmetry.space_group_name_H-M   'P 1'
#
loop_
_entity.id
_entity.type
_entity.pdbx_description
1 polymer ?
#
loop_
_entity_poly.entity_id
_entity_poly.type
_entity_poly.pdbx_seq_one_letter_code
_entity_poly.pdbx_strand_id
1 'polypeptide(L)' 'MPLPGSIKPVQELKVEGKRVFVRVDYNVPLDKATRQITDDARITATLPTIKHLIEKGAR' A
#
# COMPACT_ATOMS: atom_id res chain seq x y z
N MET A 1 5.57 -27.01 10.54
CA MET A 1 6.14 -26.03 11.49
C MET A 1 6.53 -24.80 10.69
N PRO A 2 5.87 -23.62 10.84
CA PRO A 2 6.23 -22.44 10.07
C PRO A 2 7.53 -21.81 10.63
N LEU A 3 8.37 -21.30 9.72
CA LEU A 3 9.72 -20.77 9.99
C LEU A 3 9.67 -19.46 10.80
N PRO A 4 10.71 -19.17 11.64
CA PRO A 4 10.80 -17.92 12.38
C PRO A 4 10.94 -16.74 11.41
N GLY A 5 9.93 -15.87 11.37
CA GLY A 5 9.85 -14.73 10.45
C GLY A 5 8.76 -14.85 9.36
N SER A 6 7.64 -15.50 9.66
CA SER A 6 6.51 -15.60 8.71
C SER A 6 5.91 -14.21 8.44
N ILE A 7 6.18 -13.65 7.24
CA ILE A 7 5.53 -12.44 6.74
C ILE A 7 4.04 -12.77 6.60
N LYS A 8 3.20 -12.12 7.41
CA LYS A 8 1.75 -12.29 7.31
C LYS A 8 1.23 -11.46 6.16
N PRO A 9 0.45 -12.05 5.22
CA PRO A 9 -0.15 -11.29 4.15
C PRO A 9 -1.18 -10.30 4.73
N VAL A 10 -1.31 -9.14 4.09
CA VAL A 10 -2.23 -8.08 4.54
C VAL A 10 -3.68 -8.56 4.61
N GLN A 11 -4.05 -9.55 3.80
CA GLN A 11 -5.38 -10.16 3.76
C GLN A 11 -5.74 -10.92 5.05
N GLU A 12 -4.76 -11.39 5.81
CA GLU A 12 -4.97 -12.13 7.06
C GLU A 12 -5.00 -11.23 8.31
N LEU A 13 -4.74 -9.93 8.14
CA LEU A 13 -4.72 -8.98 9.25
C LEU A 13 -6.13 -8.52 9.62
N LYS A 14 -6.42 -8.51 10.94
CA LYS A 14 -7.61 -7.89 11.53
C LYS A 14 -7.35 -6.40 11.76
N VAL A 15 -7.80 -5.58 10.81
CA VAL A 15 -7.54 -4.12 10.76
C VAL A 15 -8.75 -3.24 11.08
N GLU A 16 -9.93 -3.84 11.25
CA GLU A 16 -11.16 -3.12 11.59
C GLU A 16 -11.01 -2.26 12.84
N GLY A 17 -11.36 -0.98 12.74
CA GLY A 17 -11.26 0.00 13.83
C GLY A 17 -9.83 0.36 14.23
N LYS A 18 -8.81 -0.07 13.48
CA LYS A 18 -7.40 0.21 13.79
C LYS A 18 -6.81 1.22 12.82
N ARG A 19 -5.91 2.05 13.38
CA ARG A 19 -4.98 2.89 12.61
C ARG A 19 -3.89 2.02 12.01
N VAL A 20 -3.86 1.94 10.68
CA VAL A 20 -2.87 1.16 9.92
C VAL A 20 -1.89 2.11 9.24
N PHE A 21 -0.60 1.93 9.53
CA PHE A 21 0.47 2.60 8.80
C PHE A 21 0.89 1.75 7.61
N VAL A 22 0.73 2.28 6.40
CA VAL A 22 1.09 1.60 5.15
C VAL A 22 2.34 2.26 4.59
N ARG A 23 3.42 1.49 4.46
CA ARG A 23 4.63 1.95 3.76
C ARG A 23 4.46 1.67 2.27
N VAL A 24 4.43 2.73 1.48
CA VAL A 24 4.29 2.68 0.00
C VAL A 24 5.60 3.12 -0.67
N ASP A 25 5.87 2.57 -1.85
CA ASP A 25 6.97 3.01 -2.71
C ASP A 25 6.41 3.92 -3.82
N TYR A 26 6.47 5.23 -3.61
CA TYR A 26 6.08 6.26 -4.58
C TYR A 26 7.29 6.93 -5.23
N ASN A 27 8.36 6.18 -5.48
CA ASN A 27 9.46 6.66 -6.30
C ASN A 27 9.06 6.63 -7.79
N VAL A 28 8.19 7.56 -8.20
CA VAL A 28 7.72 7.74 -9.58
C VAL A 28 8.54 8.79 -10.32
N PRO A 29 8.78 8.61 -11.64
CA PRO A 29 9.42 9.63 -12.45
C PRO A 29 8.51 10.85 -12.59
N LEU A 30 9.08 12.04 -12.41
CA LEU A 30 8.42 13.33 -12.57
C LEU A 30 9.00 14.07 -13.76
N ASP A 31 8.15 14.75 -14.50
CA ASP A 31 8.55 15.68 -15.54
C ASP A 31 9.33 16.85 -14.92
N LYS A 32 10.50 17.17 -15.47
CA LYS A 32 11.41 18.16 -14.86
C LYS A 32 10.89 19.59 -14.99
N ALA A 33 10.06 19.87 -15.99
CA ALA A 33 9.57 21.23 -16.26
C ALA A 33 8.25 21.52 -15.52
N THR A 34 7.34 20.55 -15.51
CA THR A 34 5.98 20.70 -15.00
C THR A 34 5.76 20.04 -13.65
N ARG A 35 6.71 19.21 -13.18
CA ARG A 35 6.60 18.34 -11.99
C ARG A 35 5.43 17.37 -12.02
N GLN A 36 4.86 17.10 -13.19
CA GLN A 36 3.79 16.13 -13.37
C GLN A 36 4.34 14.71 -13.34
N ILE A 37 3.54 13.76 -12.86
CA ILE A 37 3.90 12.33 -12.87
C ILE A 37 3.85 11.84 -14.31
N THR A 38 4.97 11.31 -14.80
CA THR A 38 5.06 10.80 -16.18
C THR A 38 4.71 9.31 -16.27
N ASP A 39 4.82 8.59 -15.16
CA ASP A 39 4.43 7.19 -15.03
C ASP A 39 3.88 6.93 -13.62
N ASP A 40 2.58 6.62 -13.55
CA ASP A 40 1.84 6.38 -12.32
C ASP A 40 1.73 4.88 -11.97
N ALA A 41 2.36 3.97 -12.71
CA ALA A 41 2.20 2.52 -12.53
C ALA A 41 2.47 2.07 -11.07
N ARG A 42 3.46 2.66 -10.40
CA ARG A 42 3.77 2.38 -8.98
C ARG A 42 2.66 2.84 -8.04
N ILE A 43 2.04 3.98 -8.32
CA ILE A 43 0.93 4.50 -7.52
C ILE A 43 -0.27 3.57 -7.69
N THR A 44 -0.62 3.27 -8.94
CA THR A 44 -1.77 2.42 -9.29
C THR A 44 -1.62 1.00 -8.72
N ALA A 45 -0.40 0.46 -8.68
CA ALA A 45 -0.11 -0.84 -8.05
C ALA A 45 -0.40 -0.89 -6.53
N THR A 46 -0.35 0.24 -5.81
CA THR A 46 -0.65 0.28 -4.36
C THR A 46 -2.14 0.37 -4.03
N LEU A 47 -2.97 0.78 -5.00
CA LEU A 47 -4.39 1.02 -4.79
C LEU A 47 -5.17 -0.20 -4.29
N PRO A 48 -4.95 -1.43 -4.79
CA PRO A 48 -5.66 -2.61 -4.29
C PRO A 48 -5.45 -2.85 -2.79
N THR A 49 -4.22 -2.64 -2.30
CA THR A 49 -3.89 -2.80 -0.87
C THR A 49 -4.56 -1.74 -0.02
N ILE A 50 -4.53 -0.47 -0.45
CA ILE A 50 -5.17 0.64 0.27
C ILE A 50 -6.69 0.45 0.31
N LYS A 51 -7.31 0.11 -0.83
CA LYS A 51 -8.75 -0.17 -0.90
C LYS A 51 -9.15 -1.32 0.02
N HIS A 52 -8.39 -2.40 0.04
CA HIS A 52 -8.64 -3.55 0.92
C HIS A 52 -8.64 -3.16 2.41
N LEU A 53 -7.71 -2.30 2.83
CA LEU A 53 -7.63 -1.85 4.21
C LEU A 53 -8.82 -0.96 4.59
N ILE A 54 -9.22 -0.05 3.69
CA ILE A 54 -10.39 0.82 3.88
C ILE A 54 -11.69 0.00 3.94
N GLU A 55 -11.88 -0.94 3.02
CA GLU A 55 -13.05 -1.85 3.00
C GLU A 55 -13.15 -2.68 4.28
N LYS A 56 -12.01 -3.06 4.86
CA LYS A 56 -11.95 -3.76 6.15
C LYS A 56 -12.07 -2.85 7.38
N GLY A 57 -12.38 -1.57 7.20
CA GLY A 57 -12.64 -0.64 8.30
C GLY A 57 -11.38 -0.13 9.02
N ALA A 58 -10.22 -0.16 8.36
CA ALA A 58 -9.05 0.55 8.87
C ALA A 58 -9.29 2.08 8.80
N ARG A 59 -8.87 2.83 9.82
CA ARG A 59 -9.10 4.28 9.95
C ARG A 59 -7.97 4.96 10.68
#